data_AF-A0A925BFQ6-F1
#
_entry.id   AF-A0A925BFQ6-F1
#
_cell.length_a   1.000
_cell.length_b   1.000
_cell.length_c   1.000
_cell.angle_alpha   90.00
_cell.angle_beta   90.00
_cell.angle_gamma   90.00
#
_symmetry.space_group_name_H-M   'P 1'
#
loop_
_entity.id
_entity.type
_entity.pdbx_description
1 polymer ?
#
loop_
_entity_poly.entity_id
_entity_poly.type
_entity_poly.pdbx_seq_one_letter_code
_entity_poly.pdbx_strand_id
1 'polypeptide(L)'
;LRAAPFIDADEVGLVPHSVTLPIIGRNPDASWLYVNYIGYIGWISGSQVRPFGDVMSAPVAYQPEELASLVYIGEVIPPEVQLAHVYQMRDHVAPLAQMSDDLARYWDILLLGEIFPCEPPPFAIEFPRSERDVMELPELGFLLPQLDRGTDLLNESVAALQECGAFEEDVIIDARNAAINANILLRSVNTNLNNVEAIIR
;
A
#
# COMPACT_ATOMS: atom_id res chain seq x y z
N LEU A 1 21.34 0.43 3.91
CA LEU A 1 22.14 0.05 2.75
C LEU A 1 23.61 0.19 3.06
N ARG A 2 24.41 -0.75 2.58
CA ARG A 2 25.85 -0.85 2.79
C ARG A 2 26.60 -0.82 1.47
N ALA A 3 27.83 -0.30 1.46
CA ALA A 3 28.66 -0.25 0.27
C ALA A 3 29.13 -1.65 -0.18
N ALA A 4 29.16 -2.62 0.74
CA ALA A 4 29.61 -3.99 0.50
C ALA A 4 28.79 -5.00 1.34
N PRO A 5 28.78 -6.31 1.00
CA PRO A 5 27.92 -7.32 1.64
C PRO A 5 28.47 -7.80 2.99
N PHE A 6 28.71 -6.87 3.91
CA PHE A 6 29.09 -7.15 5.30
C PHE A 6 28.69 -5.99 6.20
N ILE A 7 28.53 -6.27 7.50
CA ILE A 7 27.88 -5.33 8.44
C ILE A 7 28.70 -4.06 8.71
N ASP A 8 30.02 -4.17 8.64
CA ASP A 8 30.96 -3.07 8.92
C ASP A 8 31.26 -2.20 7.69
N ALA A 9 30.62 -2.45 6.56
CA ALA A 9 30.79 -1.62 5.37
C ALA A 9 30.18 -0.22 5.55
N ASP A 10 30.67 0.74 4.78
CA ASP A 10 30.14 2.12 4.81
C ASP A 10 28.63 2.14 4.56
N GLU A 11 27.92 3.00 5.30
CA GLU A 11 26.49 3.18 5.14
C GLU A 11 26.22 4.06 3.91
N VAL A 12 25.41 3.55 2.99
CA VAL A 12 25.06 4.23 1.72
C VAL A 12 23.69 4.91 1.82
N GLY A 13 22.83 4.45 2.72
CA GLY A 13 21.50 5.02 2.91
C GLY A 13 20.67 4.18 3.87
N LEU A 14 19.57 4.75 4.36
CA LEU A 14 18.67 4.10 5.30
C LEU A 14 17.39 3.68 4.59
N VAL A 15 17.02 2.40 4.70
CA VAL A 15 15.75 1.88 4.19
C VAL A 15 14.80 1.72 5.38
N PRO A 16 13.64 2.38 5.39
CA PRO A 16 12.61 2.20 6.40
C PRO A 16 12.00 0.80 6.36
N HIS A 17 11.40 0.41 7.48
CA HIS A 17 10.71 -0.87 7.57
C HIS A 17 9.51 -0.93 6.63
N SER A 18 9.17 -2.15 6.19
CA SER A 18 7.99 -2.46 5.36
C SER A 18 7.99 -1.86 3.94
N VAL A 19 9.16 -1.45 3.43
CA VAL A 19 9.33 -1.06 2.03
C VAL A 19 9.67 -2.29 1.18
N THR A 20 9.04 -2.40 0.01
CA THR A 20 9.40 -3.38 -1.02
C THR A 20 10.45 -2.79 -1.94
N LEU A 21 11.51 -3.55 -2.23
CA LEU A 21 12.62 -3.11 -3.09
C LEU A 21 12.87 -4.13 -4.20
N PRO A 22 13.27 -3.68 -5.41
CA PRO A 22 13.77 -4.59 -6.43
C PRO A 22 15.12 -5.17 -6.01
N ILE A 23 15.23 -6.50 -6.05
CA ILE A 23 16.49 -7.21 -5.89
C ILE A 23 17.17 -7.25 -7.26
N ILE A 24 18.25 -6.50 -7.40
CA ILE A 24 19.04 -6.42 -8.64
C ILE A 24 20.20 -7.41 -8.65
N GLY A 25 20.58 -7.94 -7.49
CA GLY A 25 21.59 -8.98 -7.36
C GLY A 25 21.69 -9.52 -5.94
N ARG A 26 22.58 -10.49 -5.75
CA ARG A 26 22.83 -11.11 -4.44
C ARG A 26 24.27 -11.57 -4.32
N ASN A 27 24.74 -11.78 -3.10
CA ASN A 27 25.98 -12.52 -2.90
C ASN A 27 25.73 -14.03 -3.11
N PRO A 28 26.79 -14.87 -3.21
CA PRO A 28 26.66 -16.27 -3.59
C PRO A 28 25.71 -17.11 -2.71
N ASP A 29 25.61 -16.79 -1.42
CA ASP A 29 24.77 -17.46 -0.43
C ASP A 29 23.45 -16.73 -0.14
N ALA A 30 23.17 -15.61 -0.82
CA ALA A 30 22.01 -14.74 -0.61
C ALA A 30 21.88 -14.16 0.81
N SER A 31 22.95 -14.17 1.62
CA SER A 31 22.94 -13.51 2.93
C SER A 31 22.91 -11.98 2.81
N TRP A 32 23.27 -11.45 1.65
CA TRP A 32 23.18 -10.04 1.28
C TRP A 32 22.59 -9.88 -0.11
N LEU A 33 21.72 -8.89 -0.23
CA LEU A 33 21.01 -8.57 -1.46
C LEU A 33 21.46 -7.19 -1.94
N TYR A 34 21.76 -7.09 -3.21
CA TYR A 34 22.03 -5.83 -3.88
C TYR A 34 20.69 -5.27 -4.37
N VAL A 35 20.35 -4.07 -3.92
CA VAL A 35 19.04 -3.44 -4.13
C VAL A 35 19.23 -2.01 -4.60
N ASN A 36 18.21 -1.50 -5.29
CA ASN A 36 18.05 -0.07 -5.56
C ASN A 36 16.91 0.46 -4.70
N TYR A 37 17.17 1.49 -3.92
CA TYR A 37 16.18 2.20 -3.12
C TYR A 37 16.18 3.68 -3.50
N ILE A 38 15.21 4.12 -4.30
CA ILE A 38 15.05 5.53 -4.68
C ILE A 38 16.37 6.12 -5.21
N GLY A 39 17.09 5.36 -6.05
CA GLY A 39 18.38 5.74 -6.62
C GLY A 39 19.59 5.48 -5.71
N TYR A 40 19.40 5.16 -4.43
CA TYR A 40 20.46 4.66 -3.55
C TYR A 40 20.66 3.17 -3.80
N ILE A 41 21.79 2.83 -4.41
CA ILE A 41 22.14 1.45 -4.72
C ILE A 41 23.11 0.93 -3.67
N GLY A 42 22.82 -0.24 -3.10
CA GLY A 42 23.72 -0.85 -2.13
C GLY A 42 23.26 -2.21 -1.65
N TRP A 43 23.99 -2.73 -0.67
CA TRP A 43 23.74 -4.02 -0.06
C TRP A 43 22.81 -3.89 1.14
N ILE A 44 21.78 -4.73 1.21
CA ILE A 44 20.91 -4.92 2.36
C ILE A 44 21.05 -6.35 2.87
N SER A 45 20.95 -6.54 4.19
CA SER A 45 21.05 -7.87 4.76
C SER A 45 19.80 -8.69 4.42
N GLY A 46 19.99 -9.91 3.91
CA GLY A 46 18.90 -10.84 3.60
C GLY A 46 18.02 -11.16 4.81
N SER A 47 18.57 -11.10 6.02
CA SER A 47 17.83 -11.33 7.27
C SER A 47 16.86 -10.20 7.64
N GLN A 48 17.02 -9.01 7.04
CA GLN A 48 16.16 -7.85 7.28
C GLN A 48 15.03 -7.72 6.26
N VAL A 49 14.99 -8.58 5.25
CA VAL A 49 13.98 -8.53 4.19
C VAL A 49 13.07 -9.75 4.24
N ARG A 50 11.83 -9.58 3.78
CA ARG A 50 10.94 -10.69 3.47
C ARG A 50 10.84 -10.80 1.93
N PRO A 51 11.42 -11.83 1.31
CA PRO A 51 11.42 -11.92 -0.14
C PRO A 51 10.04 -12.26 -0.69
N PHE A 52 9.70 -11.62 -1.82
CA PHE A 52 8.58 -11.99 -2.66
C PHE A 52 9.14 -12.72 -3.89
N GLY A 53 8.96 -14.05 -3.95
CA GLY A 53 9.52 -14.90 -5.01
C GLY A 53 10.85 -15.57 -4.65
N ASP A 54 11.50 -16.15 -5.66
CA ASP A 54 12.75 -16.88 -5.50
C ASP A 54 13.97 -15.95 -5.57
N VAL A 55 14.54 -15.63 -4.41
CA VAL A 55 15.77 -14.82 -4.30
C VAL A 55 16.95 -15.45 -5.02
N MET A 56 17.01 -16.79 -5.11
CA MET A 56 18.14 -17.47 -5.72
C MET A 56 18.20 -17.27 -7.23
N SER A 57 17.07 -16.85 -7.84
CA SER A 57 16.99 -16.45 -9.25
C SER A 57 17.71 -15.12 -9.54
N ALA A 58 17.98 -14.30 -8.52
CA ALA A 58 18.74 -13.07 -8.68
C ALA A 58 20.21 -13.37 -9.05
N PRO A 59 20.83 -12.55 -9.91
CA PRO A 59 22.20 -12.77 -10.36
C PRO A 59 23.20 -12.59 -9.22
N VAL A 60 24.30 -13.37 -9.25
CA VAL A 60 25.37 -13.24 -8.27
C VAL A 60 26.24 -12.02 -8.59
N ALA A 61 26.28 -11.11 -7.63
CA ALA A 61 26.97 -9.84 -7.64
C ALA A 61 28.39 -10.00 -7.07
N TYR A 62 29.37 -10.29 -7.94
CA TYR A 62 30.78 -10.47 -7.52
C TYR A 62 31.55 -9.14 -7.40
N GLN A 63 31.23 -8.14 -8.22
CA GLN A 63 31.86 -6.81 -8.21
C GLN A 63 30.84 -5.70 -8.53
N PRO A 64 30.90 -4.53 -7.85
CA PRO A 64 30.00 -3.41 -8.12
C PRO A 64 30.05 -2.88 -9.57
N GLU A 65 31.20 -2.99 -10.23
CA GLU A 65 31.45 -2.47 -11.59
C GLU A 65 30.70 -3.27 -12.67
N GLU A 66 30.57 -4.59 -12.51
CA GLU A 66 29.76 -5.43 -13.41
C GLU A 66 28.26 -5.22 -13.19
N LEU A 67 27.84 -4.99 -11.95
CA LEU A 67 26.45 -4.65 -11.62
C LEU A 67 26.06 -3.26 -12.11
N ALA A 68 26.98 -2.31 -12.16
CA ALA A 68 26.73 -0.98 -12.73
C ALA A 68 26.30 -1.05 -14.21
N SER A 69 26.68 -2.12 -14.93
CA SER A 69 26.19 -2.38 -16.29
C SER A 69 24.78 -3.00 -16.34
N LEU A 70 24.37 -3.73 -15.29
CA LEU A 70 23.00 -4.24 -15.09
C LEU A 70 22.07 -3.21 -14.43
N VAL A 71 22.61 -2.15 -13.83
CA VAL A 71 21.85 -1.01 -13.30
C VAL A 71 21.08 -0.28 -14.40
N TYR A 72 21.46 -0.43 -15.68
CA TYR A 72 20.76 0.18 -16.80
C TYR A 72 19.48 -0.55 -17.23
N ILE A 73 19.15 -1.72 -16.65
CA ILE A 73 17.94 -2.49 -17.00
C ILE A 73 16.83 -2.40 -15.94
N GLY A 74 17.14 -1.85 -14.76
CA GLY A 74 16.13 -1.41 -13.81
C GLY A 74 16.04 0.11 -13.93
N GLU A 75 15.07 0.61 -14.70
CA GLU A 75 14.82 2.05 -14.84
C GLU A 75 14.77 2.67 -13.43
N VAL A 76 15.77 3.51 -13.09
CA VAL A 76 15.73 4.31 -11.87
C VAL A 76 14.53 5.24 -12.05
N ILE A 77 13.39 4.88 -11.45
CA ILE A 77 12.18 5.69 -11.55
C ILE A 77 12.52 7.05 -10.94
N PRO A 78 12.45 8.17 -11.70
CA PRO A 78 12.77 9.47 -11.17
C PRO A 78 11.91 9.77 -9.92
N PRO A 79 12.45 10.40 -8.87
CA PRO A 79 11.68 10.74 -7.66
C PRO A 79 10.36 11.47 -7.96
N GLU A 80 10.31 12.28 -9.02
CA GLU A 80 9.10 12.97 -9.47
C GLU A 80 8.02 11.99 -9.95
N VAL A 81 8.41 10.92 -10.64
CA VAL A 81 7.51 9.86 -11.10
C VAL A 81 7.03 9.02 -9.92
N GLN A 82 7.92 8.70 -8.98
CA GLN A 82 7.54 8.00 -7.76
C GLN A 82 6.54 8.82 -6.92
N LEU A 83 6.79 10.12 -6.76
CA LEU A 83 5.86 11.04 -6.09
C LEU A 83 4.52 11.13 -6.81
N ALA A 84 4.50 11.17 -8.15
CA ALA A 84 3.27 11.20 -8.92
C ALA A 84 2.39 9.97 -8.64
N HIS A 85 2.97 8.77 -8.55
CA HIS A 85 2.24 7.55 -8.20
C HIS A 85 1.75 7.56 -6.74
N VAL A 86 2.55 8.09 -5.78
CA VAL A 86 2.09 8.28 -4.39
C VAL A 86 0.89 9.20 -4.34
N TYR A 87 0.92 10.32 -5.06
CA TYR A 87 -0.20 11.26 -5.14
C TYR A 87 -1.42 10.63 -5.81
N GLN A 88 -1.24 9.90 -6.91
CA GLN A 88 -2.34 9.17 -7.57
C GLN A 88 -3.02 8.18 -6.62
N MET A 89 -2.24 7.39 -5.86
CA MET A 89 -2.80 6.45 -4.89
C MET A 89 -3.51 7.19 -3.75
N ARG A 90 -2.96 8.31 -3.27
CA ARG A 90 -3.61 9.13 -2.24
C ARG A 90 -4.95 9.71 -2.72
N ASP A 91 -4.99 10.22 -3.94
CA ASP A 91 -6.20 10.77 -4.56
C ASP A 91 -7.28 9.71 -4.71
N HIS A 92 -6.89 8.43 -4.88
CA HIS A 92 -7.81 7.30 -4.86
C HIS A 92 -8.28 6.93 -3.45
N VAL A 93 -7.37 6.85 -2.47
CA VAL A 93 -7.68 6.35 -1.12
C VAL A 93 -8.41 7.37 -0.24
N ALA A 94 -8.11 8.67 -0.39
CA ALA A 94 -8.69 9.71 0.46
C ALA A 94 -10.22 9.82 0.36
N PRO A 95 -10.85 9.78 -0.83
CA PRO A 95 -12.31 9.73 -0.95
C PRO A 95 -12.93 8.50 -0.29
N LEU A 96 -12.31 7.33 -0.38
CA LEU A 96 -12.80 6.10 0.28
C LEU A 96 -12.76 6.22 1.80
N ALA A 97 -11.67 6.79 2.33
CA ALA A 97 -11.54 7.03 3.77
C ALA A 97 -12.58 8.05 4.27
N GLN A 98 -12.92 9.07 3.47
CA GLN A 98 -13.98 10.02 3.80
C GLN A 98 -15.36 9.35 3.76
N MET A 99 -15.64 8.59 2.70
CA MET A 99 -16.91 7.88 2.51
C MET A 99 -17.18 6.88 3.64
N SER A 100 -16.16 6.13 4.09
CA SER A 100 -16.29 5.21 5.23
C SER A 100 -16.59 5.93 6.55
N ASP A 101 -16.06 7.14 6.78
CA ASP A 101 -16.40 7.98 7.93
C ASP A 101 -17.87 8.44 7.87
N ASP A 102 -18.33 8.86 6.69
CA ASP A 102 -19.70 9.32 6.48
C ASP A 102 -20.72 8.19 6.57
N LEU A 103 -20.39 6.99 6.09
CA LEU A 103 -21.21 5.79 6.28
C LEU A 103 -21.28 5.37 7.74
N ALA A 104 -20.17 5.36 8.47
CA ALA A 104 -20.19 5.02 9.90
C ALA A 104 -21.13 5.96 10.68
N ARG A 105 -21.06 7.27 10.39
CA ARG A 105 -21.96 8.28 10.97
C ARG A 105 -23.42 8.06 10.54
N TYR A 106 -23.65 7.72 9.28
CA TYR A 106 -25.00 7.43 8.77
C TYR A 106 -25.62 6.24 9.54
N TRP A 107 -24.88 5.15 9.70
CA TRP A 107 -25.35 3.98 10.45
C TRP A 107 -25.53 4.25 11.94
N ASP A 108 -24.68 5.09 12.55
CA ASP A 108 -24.89 5.57 13.93
C ASP A 108 -26.25 6.26 14.09
N ILE A 109 -26.64 7.10 13.13
CA ILE A 109 -27.91 7.83 13.17
C ILE A 109 -29.10 6.88 13.00
N LEU A 110 -29.00 5.91 12.08
CA LEU A 110 -30.02 4.85 11.92
C LEU A 110 -30.18 4.01 13.19
N LEU A 111 -29.08 3.63 13.85
CA LEU A 111 -29.11 2.85 15.08
C LEU A 111 -29.83 3.59 16.23
N LEU A 112 -29.84 4.93 16.20
CA LEU A 112 -30.59 5.76 17.15
C LEU A 112 -32.10 5.83 16.85
N GLY A 113 -32.57 5.17 15.79
CA GLY A 113 -33.98 5.07 15.43
C GLY A 113 -34.48 6.16 14.48
N GLU A 114 -33.58 6.92 13.86
CA GLU A 114 -33.95 7.89 12.82
C GLU A 114 -34.39 7.19 11.53
N ILE A 115 -35.22 7.87 10.74
CA ILE A 115 -35.79 7.33 9.48
C ILE A 115 -35.22 8.11 8.30
N PHE A 116 -34.73 7.39 7.30
CA PHE A 116 -34.17 7.95 6.06
C PHE A 116 -35.01 7.60 4.82
N PRO A 117 -34.86 8.36 3.72
CA PRO A 117 -35.37 7.96 2.42
C PRO A 117 -34.80 6.61 1.97
N CYS A 118 -35.56 5.85 1.18
CA CYS A 118 -35.09 4.59 0.59
C CYS A 118 -33.94 4.76 -0.41
N GLU A 119 -33.74 5.97 -0.93
CA GLU A 119 -32.65 6.24 -1.86
C GLU A 119 -31.34 6.37 -1.07
N PRO A 120 -30.31 5.55 -1.36
CA PRO A 120 -29.02 5.65 -0.70
C PRO A 120 -28.47 7.08 -0.81
N PRO A 121 -27.74 7.56 0.21
CA PRO A 121 -27.09 8.85 0.13
C PRO A 121 -26.19 8.92 -1.12
N PRO A 122 -26.10 10.08 -1.82
CA PRO A 122 -25.32 10.18 -3.07
C PRO A 122 -23.83 9.84 -2.93
N PHE A 123 -23.28 9.86 -1.71
CA PHE A 123 -21.91 9.44 -1.44
C PHE A 123 -21.74 7.92 -1.31
N ALA A 124 -22.83 7.16 -1.13
CA ALA A 124 -22.84 5.73 -0.91
C ALA A 124 -22.79 4.96 -2.25
N ILE A 125 -21.71 5.14 -2.99
CA ILE A 125 -21.49 4.51 -4.29
C ILE A 125 -20.52 3.34 -4.11
N GLU A 126 -20.83 2.18 -4.70
CA GLU A 126 -19.86 1.07 -4.75
C GLU A 126 -18.58 1.52 -5.47
N PHE A 127 -17.45 1.15 -4.90
CA PHE A 127 -16.14 1.38 -5.51
C PHE A 127 -15.59 0.07 -6.06
N PRO A 128 -15.82 -0.25 -7.34
CA PRO A 128 -15.17 -1.38 -7.98
C PRO A 128 -13.69 -1.06 -8.18
N ARG A 129 -12.81 -1.86 -7.58
CA ARG A 129 -11.39 -1.81 -7.91
C ARG A 129 -11.17 -2.45 -9.28
N SER A 130 -10.47 -1.76 -10.16
CA SER A 130 -9.94 -2.31 -11.40
C SER A 130 -8.43 -2.47 -11.29
N GLU A 131 -7.86 -3.41 -12.06
CA GLU A 131 -6.40 -3.57 -12.18
C GLU A 131 -5.70 -2.29 -12.69
N ARG A 132 -6.44 -1.36 -13.31
CA ARG A 132 -5.92 -0.07 -13.79
C ARG A 132 -5.79 0.98 -12.68
N ASP A 133 -6.40 0.77 -11.52
CA ASP A 133 -6.31 1.67 -10.36
C ASP A 133 -4.99 1.51 -9.59
N VAL A 134 -4.18 0.53 -10.00
CA VAL A 134 -2.89 0.21 -9.40
C VAL A 134 -1.82 0.28 -10.48
N MET A 135 -1.18 1.44 -10.60
CA MET A 135 0.03 1.55 -11.40
C MET A 135 1.19 0.97 -10.56
N GLU A 136 1.90 -0.04 -11.08
CA GLU A 136 2.88 -0.81 -10.32
C GLU A 136 4.10 0.05 -9.92
N LEU A 137 4.04 0.64 -8.72
CA LEU A 137 5.23 0.83 -7.91
C LEU A 137 5.41 -0.39 -7.02
N PRO A 138 6.53 -1.13 -7.13
CA PRO A 138 6.86 -2.18 -6.19
C PRO A 138 6.75 -1.69 -4.74
N GLU A 139 7.20 -0.46 -4.47
CA GLU A 139 7.20 0.19 -3.16
C GLU A 139 5.79 0.40 -2.59
N LEU A 140 4.74 0.51 -3.43
CA LEU A 140 3.35 0.64 -2.97
C LEU A 140 2.64 -0.71 -2.86
N GLY A 141 3.25 -1.79 -3.38
CA GLY A 141 2.68 -3.13 -3.38
C GLY A 141 2.29 -3.64 -1.99
N PHE A 142 3.03 -3.24 -0.95
CA PHE A 142 2.73 -3.63 0.44
C PHE A 142 1.42 -3.02 0.98
N LEU A 143 0.93 -1.93 0.37
CA LEU A 143 -0.31 -1.26 0.74
C LEU A 143 -1.54 -1.92 0.14
N LEU A 144 -1.39 -2.65 -0.97
CA LEU A 144 -2.51 -3.22 -1.71
C LEU A 144 -3.37 -4.16 -0.86
N PRO A 145 -2.83 -5.07 -0.02
CA PRO A 145 -3.69 -5.93 0.81
C PRO A 145 -4.57 -5.14 1.80
N GLN A 146 -4.07 -4.02 2.33
CA GLN A 146 -4.85 -3.17 3.24
C GLN A 146 -5.89 -2.36 2.49
N LEU A 147 -5.52 -1.81 1.33
CA LEU A 147 -6.45 -1.11 0.45
C LEU A 147 -7.60 -2.03 0.02
N ASP A 148 -7.27 -3.23 -0.47
CA ASP A 148 -8.24 -4.21 -0.95
C ASP A 148 -9.22 -4.58 0.16
N ARG A 149 -8.70 -4.94 1.34
CA ARG A 149 -9.56 -5.27 2.48
C ARG A 149 -10.41 -4.08 2.95
N GLY A 150 -9.86 -2.86 2.90
CA GLY A 150 -10.59 -1.65 3.26
C GLY A 150 -11.74 -1.36 2.28
N THR A 151 -11.50 -1.51 0.98
CA THR A 151 -12.50 -1.34 -0.08
C THR A 151 -13.58 -2.41 -0.01
N ASP A 152 -13.24 -3.67 0.26
CA ASP A 152 -14.22 -4.76 0.43
C ASP A 152 -15.19 -4.45 1.59
N LEU A 153 -14.65 -4.03 2.74
CA LEU A 153 -15.45 -3.65 3.90
C LEU A 153 -16.31 -2.40 3.64
N LEU A 154 -15.79 -1.45 2.87
CA LEU A 154 -16.55 -0.27 2.48
C LEU A 154 -17.75 -0.68 1.61
N ASN A 155 -17.53 -1.52 0.61
CA ASN A 155 -18.58 -2.01 -0.28
C ASN A 155 -19.59 -2.90 0.46
N GLU A 156 -19.16 -3.68 1.45
CA GLU A 156 -20.05 -4.42 2.35
C GLU A 156 -21.02 -3.48 3.11
N SER A 157 -20.53 -2.35 3.59
CA SER A 157 -21.36 -1.32 4.22
C SER A 157 -22.34 -0.66 3.24
N VAL A 158 -21.90 -0.40 2.00
CA VAL A 158 -22.77 0.18 0.95
C VAL A 158 -23.85 -0.80 0.52
N ALA A 159 -23.52 -2.09 0.39
CA ALA A 159 -24.45 -3.11 -0.04
C ALA A 159 -25.68 -3.21 0.87
N ALA A 160 -25.51 -3.01 2.18
CA ALA A 160 -26.62 -2.97 3.13
C ALA A 160 -27.63 -1.83 2.86
N LEU A 161 -27.24 -0.78 2.13
CA LEU A 161 -28.14 0.32 1.73
C LEU A 161 -28.97 0.00 0.47
N GLN A 162 -28.69 -1.11 -0.22
CA GLN A 162 -29.41 -1.48 -1.44
C GLN A 162 -30.81 -2.03 -1.15
N GLU A 163 -31.08 -2.44 0.08
CA GLU A 163 -32.39 -2.86 0.54
C GLU A 163 -33.09 -1.69 1.25
N CYS A 164 -34.35 -1.40 0.92
CA CYS A 164 -35.16 -0.46 1.69
C CYS A 164 -36.14 -1.21 2.59
N GLY A 165 -36.26 -0.75 3.84
CA GLY A 165 -37.25 -1.26 4.77
C GLY A 165 -36.88 -0.99 6.22
N ALA A 166 -37.54 -1.71 7.12
CA ALA A 166 -37.09 -1.82 8.49
C ALA A 166 -35.92 -2.79 8.53
N PHE A 167 -34.77 -2.32 9.01
CA PHE A 167 -33.59 -3.15 9.20
C PHE A 167 -33.65 -3.86 10.55
N GLU A 168 -33.12 -5.07 10.60
CA GLU A 168 -32.77 -5.73 11.86
C GLU A 168 -31.54 -5.03 12.47
N GLU A 169 -31.45 -5.04 13.80
CA GLU A 169 -30.39 -4.32 14.53
C GLU A 169 -28.99 -4.85 14.19
N ASP A 170 -28.86 -6.16 13.95
CA ASP A 170 -27.62 -6.81 13.55
C ASP A 170 -27.13 -6.33 12.18
N VAL A 171 -28.02 -6.16 11.20
CA VAL A 171 -27.68 -5.62 9.87
C VAL A 171 -27.09 -4.21 9.99
N ILE A 172 -27.69 -3.35 10.82
CA ILE A 172 -27.18 -2.00 11.07
C ILE A 172 -25.80 -2.06 11.74
N ILE A 173 -25.64 -2.91 12.76
CA ILE A 173 -24.39 -3.06 13.49
C ILE A 173 -23.27 -3.58 12.57
N ASP A 174 -23.55 -4.57 11.74
CA ASP A 174 -22.57 -5.16 10.82
C ASP A 174 -22.15 -4.16 9.75
N ALA A 175 -23.09 -3.47 9.11
CA ALA A 175 -22.80 -2.44 8.11
C ALA A 175 -22.00 -1.27 8.70
N ARG A 176 -22.31 -0.88 9.94
CA ARG A 176 -21.56 0.14 10.71
C ARG A 176 -20.13 -0.32 11.00
N ASN A 177 -19.98 -1.54 11.51
CA ASN A 177 -18.67 -2.10 11.83
C ASN A 177 -17.79 -2.25 10.58
N ALA A 178 -18.39 -2.62 9.45
CA ALA A 178 -17.72 -2.67 8.16
C ALA A 178 -17.19 -1.28 7.76
N ALA A 179 -18.01 -0.23 7.86
CA ALA A 179 -17.58 1.16 7.59
C ALA A 179 -16.44 1.62 8.52
N ILE A 180 -16.53 1.34 9.82
CA ILE A 180 -15.47 1.70 10.79
C ILE A 180 -14.16 0.98 10.47
N ASN A 181 -14.21 -0.33 10.23
CA ASN A 181 -13.03 -1.11 9.90
C ASN A 181 -12.41 -0.69 8.56
N ALA A 182 -13.24 -0.37 7.57
CA ALA A 182 -12.78 0.21 6.31
C ALA A 182 -12.02 1.53 6.54
N ASN A 183 -12.58 2.45 7.33
CA ASN A 183 -11.96 3.74 7.65
C ASN A 183 -10.59 3.57 8.32
N ILE A 184 -10.48 2.65 9.27
CA ILE A 184 -9.21 2.32 9.95
C ILE A 184 -8.14 1.89 8.94
N LEU A 185 -8.47 0.96 8.05
CA LEU A 185 -7.54 0.45 7.04
C LEU A 185 -7.15 1.52 6.02
N LEU A 186 -8.12 2.27 5.50
CA LEU A 186 -7.88 3.30 4.48
C LEU A 186 -7.08 4.49 5.05
N ARG A 187 -7.31 4.88 6.31
CA ARG A 187 -6.47 5.87 7.00
C ARG A 187 -5.06 5.35 7.28
N SER A 188 -4.90 4.06 7.58
CA SER A 188 -3.58 3.42 7.69
C SER A 188 -2.82 3.50 6.36
N VAL A 189 -3.49 3.23 5.24
CA VAL A 189 -2.89 3.37 3.89
C VAL A 189 -2.44 4.82 3.66
N ASN A 190 -3.29 5.82 3.91
CA ASN A 190 -2.90 7.24 3.80
C ASN A 190 -1.71 7.63 4.68
N THR A 191 -1.65 7.09 5.90
CA THR A 191 -0.52 7.32 6.82
C THR A 191 0.78 6.74 6.25
N ASN A 192 0.73 5.53 5.69
CA ASN A 192 1.91 4.95 5.06
C ASN A 192 2.32 5.70 3.78
N LEU A 193 1.38 6.21 2.99
CA LEU A 193 1.68 7.06 1.83
C LEU A 193 2.43 8.34 2.24
N ASN A 194 2.06 8.94 3.38
CA ASN A 194 2.80 10.09 3.92
C ASN A 194 4.23 9.73 4.31
N ASN A 195 4.44 8.53 4.87
CA ASN A 195 5.78 8.04 5.18
C ASN A 195 6.61 7.83 3.91
N VAL A 196 6.03 7.23 2.87
CA VAL A 196 6.68 7.03 1.56
C VAL A 196 7.05 8.37 0.93
N GLU A 197 6.13 9.34 0.92
CA GLU A 197 6.41 10.69 0.42
C GLU A 197 7.56 11.37 1.17
N ALA A 198 7.59 11.26 2.50
CA ALA A 198 8.63 11.88 3.34
C ALA A 198 10.03 11.28 3.10
N ILE A 199 10.10 10.07 2.56
CA ILE A 199 11.35 9.42 2.18
C ILE A 199 11.79 9.88 0.79
N ILE A 200 10.86 10.00 -0.17
CA ILE A 200 11.19 10.38 -1.54
C ILE A 200 11.65 11.86 -1.62
N ARG A 201 11.16 12.72 -0.72
CA ARG A 201 11.54 14.14 -0.63
C ARG A 201 12.87 14.36 0.09
#